data_AF-D4ZBR8-F1
#
_entry.id   AF-D4ZBR8-F1
#
_cell.length_a   1.000
_cell.length_b   1.000
_cell.length_c   1.000
_cell.angle_alpha   90.00
_cell.angle_beta   90.00
_cell.angle_gamma   90.00
#
_symmetry.space_group_name_H-M   'P 1'
#
loop_
_entity.id
_entity.type
_entity.pdbx_description
1 polymer ?
#
loop_
_entity_poly.entity_id
_entity_poly.type
_entity_poly.pdbx_seq_one_letter_code
_entity_poly.pdbx_strand_id
1 'polypeptide(L)' 'MVDKGQMGLYLPFDKVCFTGELITPHLVKTKFGWHVIKVLYRT' A
#
# COMPACT_ATOMS: atom_id res chain seq x y z
N MET A 1 5.99 -12.36 17.21
CA MET A 1 5.55 -11.02 17.65
C MET A 1 5.61 -10.05 16.47
N VAL A 2 4.65 -10.14 15.54
CA VAL A 2 4.22 -8.98 14.74
C VAL A 2 2.77 -8.85 15.09
N ASP A 3 2.43 -7.75 15.73
CA ASP A 3 1.12 -7.57 16.34
C ASP A 3 0.06 -7.59 15.23
N LYS A 4 -0.98 -8.42 15.35
CA LYS A 4 -2.08 -8.48 14.36
C LYS A 4 -2.72 -7.11 14.14
N GLY A 5 -2.55 -6.18 15.08
CA GLY A 5 -2.94 -4.77 14.95
C GLY A 5 -2.12 -3.94 13.96
N GLN A 6 -0.84 -4.28 13.67
CA GLN A 6 -0.01 -3.54 12.71
C GLN A 6 -0.40 -3.81 11.25
N MET A 7 -0.85 -5.03 10.93
CA MET A 7 -1.35 -5.35 9.59
C MET A 7 -2.57 -4.52 9.20
N GLY A 8 -3.40 -4.10 10.15
CA GLY A 8 -4.62 -3.32 9.90
C GLY A 8 -4.39 -1.86 9.48
N LEU A 9 -3.22 -1.29 9.78
CA LEU A 9 -2.97 0.15 9.58
C LEU A 9 -2.41 0.49 8.19
N TYR A 10 -1.86 -0.51 7.49
CA TYR A 10 -1.22 -0.35 6.19
C TYR A 10 -1.88 -1.14 5.06
N LEU A 11 -3.05 -1.77 5.30
CA LEU A 11 -3.73 -2.64 4.31
C LEU A 11 -3.84 -2.03 2.90
N PRO A 12 -4.31 -0.77 2.70
CA PRO A 12 -4.51 -0.25 1.35
C PRO A 12 -3.18 0.08 0.66
N PHE A 13 -2.21 0.57 1.42
CA PHE A 13 -0.87 0.89 0.92
C PHE A 13 -0.12 -0.39 0.54
N ASP A 14 -0.06 -1.34 1.48
CA ASP A 14 0.63 -2.63 1.30
C ASP A 14 0.02 -3.41 0.15
N LYS A 15 -1.33 -3.43 0.04
CA LYS A 15 -2.00 -4.08 -1.08
C LYS A 15 -1.51 -3.55 -2.43
N VAL A 16 -1.43 -2.23 -2.59
CA VAL A 16 -0.92 -1.64 -3.85
C VAL A 16 0.56 -1.99 -4.06
N CYS A 17 1.40 -1.87 -3.04
CA CYS A 17 2.83 -2.18 -3.15
C CYS A 17 3.10 -3.63 -3.56
N PHE A 18 2.35 -4.58 -3.02
CA PHE A 18 2.60 -6.02 -3.20
C PHE A 18 1.73 -6.71 -4.26
N THR A 19 0.60 -6.13 -4.65
CA THR A 19 -0.32 -6.75 -5.63
C THR A 19 -0.73 -5.83 -6.77
N GLY A 20 -0.56 -4.51 -6.61
CA GLY A 20 -0.92 -3.53 -7.62
C GLY A 20 -0.07 -3.64 -8.89
N GLU A 21 -0.65 -3.13 -9.99
CA GLU A 21 0.02 -3.00 -11.28
C GLU A 21 1.24 -2.08 -11.18
N LEU A 22 2.35 -2.49 -11.79
CA LEU A 22 3.58 -1.69 -11.86
C LEU A 22 3.41 -0.53 -12.83
N ILE A 23 4.14 0.57 -12.60
CA ILE A 23 4.21 1.78 -13.43
C ILE A 23 2.90 2.59 -13.51
N THR A 24 1.76 1.99 -13.18
CA THR A 24 0.46 2.67 -13.01
C THR A 24 0.38 3.35 -11.64
N PRO A 25 -0.03 4.63 -11.57
CA PRO A 25 -0.30 5.31 -10.30
C PRO A 25 -1.63 4.84 -9.69
N HIS A 26 -1.64 4.60 -8.39
CA HIS A 26 -2.80 4.19 -7.61
C HIS A 26 -3.12 5.24 -6.53
N LEU A 27 -4.35 5.72 -6.47
CA LEU A 27 -4.81 6.60 -5.39
C LEU A 27 -5.38 5.74 -4.25
N VAL A 28 -4.81 5.87 -3.06
CA VAL A 28 -5.28 5.13 -1.88
C VAL A 28 -5.59 6.05 -0.70
N LYS A 29 -6.62 5.69 0.06
CA LYS A 29 -6.91 6.27 1.36
C LYS A 29 -6.33 5.40 2.45
N THR A 30 -5.55 5.98 3.34
CA THR A 30 -5.12 5.35 4.60
C THR A 30 -5.63 6.17 5.78
N LYS A 31 -5.36 5.72 7.01
CA LYS A 31 -5.64 6.50 8.23
C LYS A 31 -4.85 7.82 8.29
N PHE A 32 -3.75 7.94 7.55
CA PHE A 32 -2.90 9.12 7.54
C PHE A 32 -3.30 10.15 6.47
N GLY A 33 -4.20 9.80 5.56
CA GLY A 33 -4.61 10.70 4.48
C GLY A 33 -4.75 10.00 3.14
N TRP A 34 -4.70 10.82 2.10
CA TRP A 34 -4.69 10.36 0.71
C TRP A 34 -3.25 10.23 0.23
N HIS A 35 -2.95 9.16 -0.48
CA HIS A 35 -1.64 8.90 -1.04
C HIS A 35 -1.78 8.50 -2.51
N VAL A 36 -0.90 9.04 -3.36
CA VAL A 36 -0.70 8.54 -4.73
C VAL A 36 0.54 7.66 -4.71
N ILE A 37 0.39 6.40 -5.07
CA ILE A 37 1.45 5.38 -5.03
C ILE A 37 1.73 4.91 -6.44
N LYS A 38 3.00 4.95 -6.87
CA LYS A 38 3.46 4.36 -8.12
C LYS A 38 4.59 3.38 -7.80
N VAL A 39 4.34 2.09 -8.03
CA VAL A 39 5.35 1.05 -7.83
C VAL A 39 6.17 0.93 -9.10
N LEU A 40 7.46 1.24 -9.03
CA LEU A 40 8.34 1.25 -10.20
C LEU A 40 8.84 -0.16 -10.56
N TYR A 41 8.98 -1.04 -9.56
CA TYR A 41 9.55 -2.37 -9.72
C TYR A 41 9.21 -3.26 -8.51
N ARG A 42 9.21 -4.59 -8.71
CA ARG A 42 9.06 -5.63 -7.67
C ARG A 42 9.94 -6.85 -8.05
N THR A 43 10.64 -7.42 -7.07
CA THR A 43 11.39 -8.69 -7.18
C THR A 43 10.57 -9.87 -6.73
#